data_AF-A0A9N7MUM2-F1
#
_entry.id   AF-A0A9N7MUM2-F1
#
_cell.length_a   1.000
_cell.length_b   1.000
_cell.length_c   1.000
_cell.angle_alpha   90.00
_cell.angle_beta   90.00
_cell.angle_gamma   90.00
#
_symmetry.space_group_name_H-M   'P 1'
#
loop_
_entity.id
_entity.type
_entity.pdbx_description
1 polymer ?
#
loop_
_entity_poly.entity_id
_entity_poly.type
_entity_poly.pdbx_seq_one_letter_code
_entity_poly.pdbx_strand_id
1 'polypeptide(L)'
;MASGSCSASKSIPCDTRTSTEIETDSLLKRESDDIGWNYGVLADPHNKDRVKCLLCAKVMSGGIRRLKEHIGQISGNVTSCKKATKEDQAKCRNGINESKAKKVKTKELQEELLSLVNIKGLNSSQQYQESHSLGPMDRFATTINPEASLNVA
;
A
#
# COMPACT_ATOMS: atom_id res chain seq x y z
N MET A 1 3.19 -78.58 22.01
CA MET A 1 3.93 -77.95 23.13
C MET A 1 3.67 -76.46 23.08
N ALA A 2 3.12 -75.91 24.19
CA ALA A 2 2.91 -74.50 24.59
C ALA A 2 2.53 -73.49 23.49
N SER A 3 1.32 -72.95 23.37
CA SER A 3 0.42 -72.34 24.38
C SER A 3 1.14 -71.30 25.25
N GLY A 4 1.10 -70.03 24.83
CA GLY A 4 1.51 -68.88 25.65
C GLY A 4 0.60 -67.69 25.36
N SER A 5 -0.16 -67.28 26.37
CA SER A 5 -1.31 -66.38 26.36
C SER A 5 -1.06 -65.20 27.31
N CYS A 6 -1.73 -64.07 27.02
CA CYS A 6 -2.12 -62.93 27.88
C CYS A 6 -0.98 -62.09 28.52
N SER A 7 -1.07 -60.78 28.81
CA SER A 7 -2.21 -59.91 29.12
C SER A 7 -1.94 -58.44 28.81
N ALA A 8 -3.03 -57.69 28.73
CA ALA A 8 -3.16 -56.26 28.45
C ALA A 8 -2.43 -55.32 29.42
N SER A 9 -2.14 -54.11 28.93
CA SER A 9 -2.02 -52.90 29.74
C SER A 9 -2.64 -51.73 28.98
N LYS A 10 -3.74 -51.20 29.53
CA LYS A 10 -4.37 -49.95 29.12
C LYS A 10 -3.52 -48.78 29.60
N SER A 11 -3.25 -47.80 28.74
CA SER A 11 -3.09 -46.40 29.16
C SER A 11 -3.11 -45.44 27.97
N ILE A 12 -4.24 -44.72 27.87
CA ILE A 12 -4.42 -43.31 27.51
C ILE A 12 -4.09 -42.88 26.06
N PRO A 13 -5.06 -42.32 25.31
CA PRO A 13 -4.78 -41.66 24.05
C PRO A 13 -4.12 -40.31 24.35
N CYS A 14 -2.92 -40.07 23.82
CA CYS A 14 -2.42 -38.70 23.71
C CYS A 14 -3.16 -38.05 22.54
N ASP A 15 -4.27 -37.38 22.85
CA ASP A 15 -4.81 -36.35 21.99
C ASP A 15 -3.72 -35.28 21.84
N THR A 16 -2.91 -35.42 20.79
CA THR A 16 -2.07 -34.33 20.29
C THR A 16 -3.03 -33.33 19.66
N ARG A 17 -3.67 -32.54 20.51
CA ARG A 17 -4.38 -31.34 20.15
C ARG A 17 -3.33 -30.37 19.63
N THR A 18 -3.16 -30.38 18.32
CA THR A 18 -2.29 -29.48 17.57
C THR A 18 -2.65 -28.03 17.89
N SER A 19 -1.86 -27.43 18.79
CA SER A 19 -1.95 -26.02 19.22
C SER A 19 -1.36 -25.04 18.19
N THR A 20 -1.42 -25.32 16.88
CA THR A 20 -0.87 -24.41 15.84
C THR A 20 -1.92 -23.51 15.17
N GLU A 21 -3.15 -23.47 15.68
CA GLU A 21 -4.23 -22.68 15.06
C GLU A 21 -4.43 -21.29 15.71
N ILE A 22 -3.79 -21.02 16.85
CA ILE A 22 -4.02 -19.77 17.61
C ILE A 22 -2.92 -18.72 17.38
N GLU A 23 -1.71 -19.10 16.99
CA GLU A 23 -0.61 -18.14 16.70
C GLU A 23 -0.59 -17.60 15.26
N THR A 24 -1.40 -18.16 14.35
CA THR A 24 -1.43 -17.71 12.95
C THR A 24 -2.43 -16.58 12.69
N ASP A 25 -3.42 -16.40 13.57
CA ASP A 25 -4.46 -15.38 13.40
C ASP A 25 -3.95 -13.96 13.75
N SER A 26 -3.04 -13.86 14.72
CA SER A 26 -2.43 -12.59 15.14
C SER A 26 -1.38 -12.05 14.17
N LEU A 27 -0.70 -12.92 13.40
CA LEU A 27 0.30 -12.51 12.39
C LEU A 27 -0.33 -12.04 11.07
N LEU A 28 -1.59 -12.38 10.83
CA LEU A 28 -2.30 -12.06 9.59
C LEU A 28 -3.14 -10.79 9.66
N LYS A 29 -3.26 -10.19 10.85
CA LYS A 29 -3.97 -8.93 11.08
C LYS A 29 -2.98 -7.77 11.01
N ARG A 30 -3.15 -6.87 10.02
CA ARG A 30 -2.51 -5.54 10.11
C ARG A 30 -3.32 -4.69 11.08
N GLU A 31 -2.67 -4.05 12.04
CA GLU A 31 -3.25 -2.97 12.84
C GLU A 31 -3.43 -1.74 11.93
N SER A 32 -4.60 -1.62 11.31
CA SER A 32 -4.92 -0.52 10.40
C SER A 32 -6.41 -0.28 10.40
N ASP A 33 -6.81 0.96 10.69
CA ASP A 33 -8.20 1.42 10.69
C ASP A 33 -8.81 1.56 9.28
N ASP A 34 -8.19 0.98 8.25
CA ASP A 34 -8.71 1.04 6.89
C ASP A 34 -9.93 0.12 6.75
N ILE A 35 -11.05 0.69 6.31
CA ILE A 35 -12.32 -0.02 6.08
C ILE A 35 -12.19 -1.27 5.19
N GLY A 36 -11.14 -1.37 4.35
CA GLY A 36 -10.89 -2.52 3.51
C GLY A 36 -10.62 -3.79 4.32
N TRP A 37 -10.03 -3.68 5.52
CA TRP A 37 -9.69 -4.84 6.35
C TRP A 37 -10.92 -5.54 6.94
N ASN A 38 -12.08 -4.88 6.93
CA ASN A 38 -13.36 -5.52 7.29
C ASN A 38 -13.75 -6.63 6.30
N TYR A 39 -13.22 -6.60 5.09
CA TYR A 39 -13.60 -7.51 4.01
C TYR A 39 -12.45 -8.40 3.53
N GLY A 40 -11.29 -8.32 4.14
CA GLY A 40 -10.14 -9.12 3.73
C GLY A 40 -9.12 -9.32 4.82
N VAL A 41 -8.37 -10.40 4.66
CA VAL A 41 -7.31 -10.82 5.57
C VAL A 41 -6.03 -11.04 4.76
N LEU A 42 -4.86 -10.94 5.39
CA LEU A 42 -3.62 -11.36 4.74
C LEU A 42 -3.73 -12.85 4.40
N ALA A 43 -3.33 -13.20 3.17
CA ALA A 43 -3.33 -14.58 2.72
C ALA A 43 -2.09 -15.33 3.21
N ASP A 44 -0.96 -14.63 3.28
CA ASP A 44 0.31 -15.18 3.76
C ASP A 44 0.89 -14.25 4.84
N PRO A 45 1.41 -14.78 5.96
CA PRO A 45 2.07 -13.96 6.98
C PRO A 45 3.38 -13.33 6.48
N HIS A 46 4.07 -14.01 5.56
CA HIS A 46 5.34 -13.54 5.02
C HIS A 46 5.16 -12.46 3.93
N ASN A 47 4.05 -12.54 3.18
CA ASN A 47 3.78 -11.64 2.05
C ASN A 47 2.58 -10.73 2.34
N LYS A 48 2.87 -9.53 2.87
CA LYS A 48 1.85 -8.52 3.20
C LYS A 48 1.03 -8.07 1.98
N ASP A 49 1.54 -8.25 0.77
CA ASP A 49 0.85 -7.84 -0.47
C ASP A 49 -0.24 -8.81 -0.93
N ARG A 50 -0.27 -10.03 -0.39
CA ARG A 50 -1.29 -11.03 -0.74
C ARG A 50 -2.44 -10.93 0.25
N VAL A 51 -3.61 -10.56 -0.26
CA VAL A 51 -4.83 -10.37 0.52
C VAL A 51 -5.92 -11.28 -0.02
N LYS A 52 -6.61 -11.99 0.88
CA LYS A 52 -7.77 -12.83 0.59
C LYS A 52 -9.05 -12.05 0.88
N CYS A 53 -9.94 -11.98 -0.11
CA CYS A 53 -11.28 -11.42 0.06
C CYS A 53 -12.15 -12.39 0.86
N LEU A 54 -12.78 -11.92 1.94
CA LEU A 54 -13.66 -12.75 2.78
C LEU A 54 -15.01 -13.06 2.09
N LEU A 55 -15.47 -12.18 1.18
CA LEU A 55 -16.74 -12.36 0.49
C LEU A 55 -16.67 -13.48 -0.56
N CYS A 56 -15.63 -13.47 -1.40
CA CYS A 56 -15.51 -14.40 -2.53
C CYS A 56 -14.33 -15.37 -2.44
N ALA A 57 -13.57 -15.35 -1.34
CA ALA A 57 -12.37 -16.15 -1.12
C ALA A 57 -11.25 -15.97 -2.16
N LYS A 58 -11.36 -15.00 -3.08
CA LYS A 58 -10.33 -14.72 -4.07
C LYS A 58 -9.09 -14.10 -3.41
N VAL A 59 -7.92 -14.67 -3.71
CA VAL A 59 -6.63 -14.11 -3.31
C VAL A 59 -6.13 -13.18 -4.40
N MET A 60 -5.67 -12.00 -4.01
CA MET A 60 -5.16 -10.97 -4.91
C MET A 60 -3.82 -10.44 -4.39
N SER A 61 -2.91 -10.14 -5.31
CA SER A 61 -1.65 -9.43 -5.04
C SER A 61 -1.84 -7.94 -5.25
N GLY A 62 -1.27 -7.10 -4.39
CA GLY A 62 -1.42 -5.63 -4.43
C GLY A 62 -2.10 -5.03 -3.21
N GLY A 63 -2.21 -5.79 -2.12
CA GLY A 63 -2.64 -5.31 -0.83
C GLY A 63 -4.09 -4.85 -0.76
N ILE A 64 -4.37 -4.03 0.26
CA ILE A 64 -5.73 -3.60 0.61
C ILE A 64 -6.40 -2.74 -0.46
N ARG A 65 -5.60 -2.00 -1.25
CA ARG A 65 -6.12 -1.16 -2.32
C ARG A 65 -6.86 -1.97 -3.38
N ARG A 66 -6.23 -3.06 -3.86
CA ARG A 66 -6.86 -3.94 -4.87
C ARG A 66 -8.08 -4.67 -4.31
N LEU A 67 -8.08 -4.98 -3.01
CA LEU A 67 -9.28 -5.49 -2.32
C LEU A 67 -10.44 -4.49 -2.37
N LYS A 68 -10.20 -3.22 -2.04
CA LYS A 68 -11.24 -2.18 -2.12
C LYS A 68 -11.74 -1.99 -3.55
N GLU A 69 -10.86 -2.04 -4.55
CA GLU A 69 -11.23 -1.96 -5.97
C GLU A 69 -12.10 -3.15 -6.41
N HIS A 70 -11.75 -4.38 -5.98
CA HIS A 70 -12.51 -5.61 -6.22
C HIS A 70 -13.93 -5.55 -5.66
N ILE A 71 -14.09 -5.14 -4.39
CA ILE A 71 -15.39 -5.07 -3.71
C ILE A 71 -16.19 -3.88 -4.23
N GLY A 72 -15.55 -2.73 -4.42
CA GLY A 72 -16.16 -1.53 -4.98
C GLY A 72 -16.58 -1.66 -6.44
N GLN A 73 -16.27 -2.79 -7.10
CA GLN A 73 -16.54 -3.03 -8.53
C GLN A 73 -16.03 -1.89 -9.42
N ILE A 74 -14.85 -1.33 -9.07
CA ILE A 74 -14.20 -0.31 -9.88
C ILE A 74 -13.52 -1.03 -11.04
N SER A 75 -13.93 -0.74 -12.27
CA SER A 75 -13.38 -1.34 -13.48
C SER A 75 -11.90 -0.96 -13.70
N GLY A 76 -11.14 -1.85 -14.33
CA GLY A 76 -9.75 -1.61 -14.72
C GLY A 76 -8.78 -2.65 -14.16
N ASN A 77 -8.29 -2.43 -12.93
CA ASN A 77 -7.14 -3.18 -12.38
C ASN A 77 -7.48 -4.58 -11.86
N VAL A 78 -8.72 -4.82 -11.44
CA VAL A 78 -9.08 -6.01 -10.67
C VAL A 78 -10.44 -6.52 -11.12
N THR A 79 -10.59 -7.84 -11.19
CA THR A 79 -11.90 -8.47 -11.42
C THR A 79 -12.89 -8.03 -10.35
N SER A 80 -14.14 -7.77 -10.70
CA SER A 80 -15.18 -7.40 -9.72
C SER A 80 -15.57 -8.56 -8.80
N CYS A 81 -16.00 -8.23 -7.57
CA CYS A 81 -16.55 -9.20 -6.64
C CYS A 81 -17.99 -9.58 -7.04
N LYS A 82 -18.22 -10.88 -7.26
CA LYS A 82 -19.56 -11.41 -7.58
C LYS A 82 -20.50 -11.49 -6.36
N LYS A 83 -19.93 -11.52 -5.14
CA LYS A 83 -20.66 -11.69 -3.87
C LYS A 83 -20.81 -10.40 -3.06
N ALA A 84 -20.28 -9.28 -3.54
CA ALA A 84 -20.35 -8.01 -2.83
C ALA A 84 -21.75 -7.39 -2.94
N THR A 85 -22.34 -7.00 -1.80
CA THR A 85 -23.61 -6.29 -1.75
C THR A 85 -23.44 -4.83 -2.23
N LYS A 86 -24.54 -4.16 -2.55
CA LYS A 86 -24.50 -2.73 -2.95
C LYS A 86 -23.97 -1.83 -1.83
N GLU A 87 -24.24 -2.17 -0.58
CA GLU A 87 -23.75 -1.43 0.58
C GLU A 87 -22.23 -1.57 0.73
N ASP A 88 -21.71 -2.79 0.62
CA ASP A 88 -20.27 -3.06 0.68
C ASP A 88 -19.52 -2.34 -0.45
N GLN A 89 -20.12 -2.36 -1.65
CA GLN A 89 -19.60 -1.62 -2.80
C GLN A 89 -19.49 -0.12 -2.51
N ALA A 90 -20.53 0.49 -1.95
CA ALA A 90 -20.56 1.91 -1.63
C ALA A 90 -19.49 2.26 -0.56
N LYS A 91 -19.40 1.47 0.51
CA LYS A 91 -18.40 1.65 1.57
C LYS A 91 -16.98 1.63 0.98
N CYS A 92 -16.64 0.62 0.18
CA CYS A 92 -15.32 0.51 -0.43
C CYS A 92 -15.02 1.61 -1.46
N ARG A 93 -16.02 2.02 -2.27
CA ARG A 93 -15.86 3.15 -3.21
C ARG A 93 -15.56 4.45 -2.47
N ASN A 94 -16.27 4.74 -1.39
CA ASN A 94 -16.09 5.95 -0.61
C ASN A 94 -14.69 6.02 0.00
N GLY A 95 -14.21 4.93 0.62
CA GLY A 95 -12.86 4.90 1.19
C GLY A 95 -11.74 5.10 0.14
N ILE A 96 -11.95 4.70 -1.12
CA ILE A 96 -11.02 4.99 -2.22
C ILE A 96 -11.10 6.48 -2.60
N ASN A 97 -12.30 7.03 -2.73
CA ASN A 97 -12.51 8.41 -3.16
C ASN A 97 -12.04 9.42 -2.12
N GLU A 98 -12.25 9.18 -0.84
CA GLU A 98 -11.72 10.02 0.25
C GLU A 98 -10.21 10.10 0.20
N SER A 99 -9.54 8.97 -0.06
CA SER A 99 -8.09 8.91 -0.20
C SER A 99 -7.59 9.72 -1.41
N LYS A 100 -8.37 9.78 -2.50
CA LYS A 100 -8.06 10.59 -3.68
C LYS A 100 -8.32 12.08 -3.41
N ALA A 101 -9.45 12.42 -2.80
CA ALA A 101 -9.84 13.79 -2.50
C ALA A 101 -8.82 14.47 -1.57
N LYS A 102 -8.32 13.76 -0.55
CA LYS A 102 -7.24 14.26 0.33
C LYS A 102 -5.99 14.65 -0.47
N LYS A 103 -5.58 13.82 -1.45
CA LYS A 103 -4.41 14.11 -2.30
C LYS A 103 -4.63 15.31 -3.22
N VAL A 104 -5.84 15.48 -3.74
CA VAL A 104 -6.20 16.64 -4.57
C VAL A 104 -6.11 17.92 -3.74
N LYS A 105 -6.73 17.94 -2.55
CA LYS A 105 -6.66 19.08 -1.63
C LYS A 105 -5.23 19.46 -1.24
N THR A 106 -4.37 18.48 -0.96
CA THR A 106 -2.95 18.76 -0.65
C THR A 106 -2.23 19.43 -1.83
N LYS A 107 -2.52 19.00 -3.06
CA LYS A 107 -1.92 19.60 -4.27
C LYS A 107 -2.44 21.02 -4.50
N GLU A 108 -3.74 21.23 -4.35
CA GLU A 108 -4.37 22.56 -4.47
C GLU A 108 -3.79 23.54 -3.45
N LEU A 109 -3.66 23.12 -2.18
CA LEU A 109 -3.02 23.94 -1.14
C LEU A 109 -1.55 24.23 -1.46
N GLN A 110 -0.81 23.25 -2.01
CA GLN A 110 0.57 23.46 -2.42
C GLN A 110 0.66 24.48 -3.57
N GLU A 111 -0.23 24.40 -4.55
CA GLU A 111 -0.30 25.34 -5.68
C GLU A 111 -0.68 26.75 -5.22
N GLU A 112 -1.64 26.87 -4.32
CA GLU A 112 -2.04 28.14 -3.71
C GLU A 112 -0.86 28.80 -2.97
N LEU A 113 -0.14 28.04 -2.14
CA LEU A 113 1.09 28.51 -1.49
C LEU A 113 2.16 28.98 -2.49
N LEU A 114 2.37 28.24 -3.59
CA LEU A 114 3.32 28.63 -4.64
C LEU A 114 2.91 29.95 -5.32
N SER A 115 1.61 30.15 -5.56
CA SER A 115 1.12 31.39 -6.19
C SER A 115 1.31 32.63 -5.31
N LEU A 116 1.23 32.49 -3.98
CA LEU A 116 1.43 33.59 -3.02
C LEU A 116 2.90 34.02 -2.93
N VAL A 117 3.83 33.09 -3.16
CA VAL A 117 5.29 33.37 -3.11
C VAL A 117 5.78 34.12 -4.37
N ASN A 118 4.94 34.29 -5.39
CA ASN A 118 5.24 35.12 -6.56
C ASN A 118 5.14 36.63 -6.22
N ILE A 119 6.05 37.10 -5.39
CA ILE A 119 6.27 38.52 -5.09
C ILE A 119 6.87 39.17 -6.33
N LYS A 120 6.22 40.23 -6.80
CA LYS A 120 6.60 41.08 -7.93
C LYS A 120 8.04 41.58 -7.78
N GLY A 121 8.96 41.08 -8.58
CA GLY A 121 10.29 41.68 -8.75
C GLY A 121 10.25 42.81 -9.78
N LEU A 122 10.12 44.08 -9.34
CA LEU A 122 10.69 45.19 -10.09
C LEU A 122 12.20 45.27 -9.77
N ASN A 123 12.97 45.43 -10.84
CA ASN A 123 14.42 45.61 -10.94
C ASN A 123 15.12 46.44 -9.84
N SER A 124 16.22 45.91 -9.29
CA SER A 124 17.42 46.71 -9.05
C SER A 124 18.64 45.80 -9.06
N SER A 125 19.64 46.18 -9.86
CA SER A 125 20.93 45.51 -10.00
C SER A 125 21.55 45.16 -8.65
N GLN A 126 21.57 43.88 -8.29
CA GLN A 126 22.45 43.29 -7.28
C GLN A 126 22.47 41.79 -7.54
N GLN A 127 23.66 41.21 -7.63
CA GLN A 127 23.89 39.80 -7.95
C GLN A 127 23.06 38.89 -7.03
N TYR A 128 22.00 38.29 -7.58
CA TYR A 128 21.30 37.18 -6.94
C TYR A 128 22.22 35.96 -6.99
N GLN A 129 22.86 35.61 -5.88
CA GLN A 129 23.10 34.19 -5.61
C GLN A 129 21.75 33.59 -5.23
N GLU A 130 20.98 33.23 -6.25
CA GLU A 130 19.85 32.32 -6.10
C GLU A 130 20.40 31.06 -5.42
N SER A 131 19.99 30.79 -4.17
CA SER A 131 20.28 29.53 -3.49
C SER A 131 19.43 28.45 -4.17
N HIS A 132 19.81 28.10 -5.37
CA HIS A 132 19.18 27.09 -6.18
C HIS A 132 19.29 25.78 -5.40
N SER A 133 18.15 25.27 -4.93
CA SER A 133 18.07 23.95 -4.32
C SER A 133 18.40 22.95 -5.42
N LEU A 134 19.68 22.64 -5.58
CA LEU A 134 20.17 21.72 -6.60
C LEU A 134 19.41 20.42 -6.46
N GLY A 135 18.59 20.12 -7.47
CA GLY A 135 17.95 18.82 -7.55
C GLY A 135 19.04 17.74 -7.67
N PRO A 136 18.72 16.47 -7.38
CA PRO A 136 19.68 15.37 -7.49
C PRO A 136 20.39 15.29 -8.86
N MET A 137 19.78 15.87 -9.89
CA MET A 137 20.30 15.92 -11.26
C MET A 137 21.23 17.10 -11.54
N ASP A 138 21.09 18.22 -10.84
CA ASP A 138 21.79 19.48 -11.19
C ASP A 138 23.27 19.47 -10.81
N ARG A 139 23.70 18.48 -10.02
CA ARG A 139 25.13 18.25 -9.75
C ARG A 139 25.92 17.92 -11.01
N PHE A 140 25.26 17.40 -12.05
CA PHE A 140 25.88 17.00 -13.31
C PHE A 140 25.69 18.04 -14.42
N ALA A 141 24.94 19.11 -14.17
CA ALA A 141 24.74 20.20 -15.11
C ALA A 141 25.84 21.25 -14.92
N THR A 142 26.92 21.15 -15.69
CA THR A 142 27.95 22.19 -15.71
C THR A 142 27.37 23.47 -16.34
N THR A 143 27.58 24.63 -15.70
CA THR A 143 27.25 25.93 -16.29
C THR A 143 28.01 26.05 -17.62
N ILE A 144 27.29 26.21 -18.73
CA ILE A 144 27.90 26.49 -20.03
C ILE A 144 28.52 27.87 -19.92
N ASN A 145 29.85 27.93 -19.74
CA ASN A 145 30.57 29.18 -19.68
C ASN A 145 30.50 29.85 -21.06
N PRO A 146 29.95 31.07 -21.20
CA PRO A 146 29.81 31.74 -22.49
C PRO A 146 31.16 32.08 -23.15
N GLU A 147 32.25 32.09 -22.39
CA GLU A 147 33.61 32.37 -22.89
C GLU A 147 34.29 31.15 -23.55
N ALA A 148 33.69 29.96 -23.51
CA ALA A 148 34.28 28.76 -24.10
C ALA A 148 34.16 28.69 -25.64
N SER A 149 33.46 29.64 -26.28
CA SER A 149 33.26 29.66 -27.74
C SER A 149 34.21 30.57 -28.52
N LEU A 150 35.17 31.25 -27.87
CA LEU A 150 36.02 32.25 -28.54
C LEU A 150 37.49 31.85 -28.75
N ASN A 151 37.86 30.58 -28.58
CA ASN A 151 39.21 30.12 -28.98
C ASN A 151 39.12 28.85 -29.83
N VAL A 152 38.73 29.01 -31.09
CA VAL A 152 39.14 28.13 -32.18
C VAL A 152 39.84 29.01 -33.20
N ALA A 153 41.18 29.05 -33.10
CA ALA A 153 42.07 29.60 -34.10
C ALA A 153 42.41 28.53 -35.14
#